data_AF-A0A8H7KCZ7-F1
#
_entry.id   AF-A0A8H7KCZ7-F1
#
_cell.length_a   1.000
_cell.length_b   1.000
_cell.length_c   1.000
_cell.angle_alpha   90.00
_cell.angle_beta   90.00
_cell.angle_gamma   90.00
#
_symmetry.space_group_name_H-M   'P 1'
#
loop_
_entity.id
_entity.type
_entity.pdbx_description
1 polymer ?
#
loop_
_entity_poly.entity_id
_entity_poly.type
_entity_poly.pdbx_seq_one_letter_code
_entity_poly.pdbx_strand_id
1 'polypeptide(L)'
;MGAVYANAYLTLVAASGEDANAGIPRVGSSQVSEAEREPVQRVITLPDNPLIRAQGLESLNPKTLDSSSLKWNTRGWTLQEKVFSRRLLGLGHMATWTCFGDEWAEDICLPSERNQDPVPTSRGDRNKKMGIVTWPSIGEYSTLATEYARRDLTWSTDAINAFLGVMTPMAAWFPGGLLHGIAEYTFDIGMLWDVGPGGTHLRRDPGSIRPLHATDFKHPSWSWVSWQGDLRFDMWKAAEDYSFPRGPLIVHPLATWHKQLLTGEFVKIDNTYHVVRKHFEREGTGIPEDWTRHTEDHEGKTYYQNKSHEHIVPHPAFNYPIPPHVRYRDIDQRPFHPHIRFHGKLARLLVVITEEDRQYLRGKLYESDTTLETDFISPDGFWSGRITMPFEKGEHVPSTHEVEVIAMSEGVLDLKAPFRIPHMLRKIRERPEFEDADIYDVVNVLCIGRCENGMVYRRGLGGISKQGWEELVTEDVELLLT
;
A
#
# COMPACT_ATOMS: atom_id res chain seq x y z
N MET A 1 -1.32 -19.21 -10.85
CA MET A 1 -0.11 -19.44 -10.03
C MET A 1 -0.43 -19.55 -8.54
N GLY A 2 -1.08 -18.57 -7.91
CA GLY A 2 -1.43 -18.64 -6.47
C GLY A 2 -2.01 -19.96 -5.95
N ALA A 3 -2.94 -20.60 -6.68
CA ALA A 3 -3.51 -21.89 -6.29
C ALA A 3 -2.49 -23.03 -6.16
N VAL A 4 -1.40 -23.01 -6.94
CA VAL A 4 -0.33 -24.02 -6.85
C VAL A 4 0.35 -23.91 -5.49
N TYR A 5 0.77 -22.70 -5.09
CA TYR A 5 1.41 -22.46 -3.80
C TYR A 5 0.47 -22.65 -2.61
N ALA A 6 -0.81 -22.29 -2.77
CA ALA A 6 -1.83 -22.49 -1.73
C ALA A 6 -2.09 -23.96 -1.39
N ASN A 7 -1.91 -24.84 -2.38
CA ASN A 7 -2.11 -26.29 -2.24
C ASN A 7 -0.80 -27.07 -2.11
N ALA A 8 0.36 -26.42 -2.25
CA ALA A 8 1.65 -27.05 -2.01
C ALA A 8 1.80 -27.42 -0.54
N TYR A 9 2.34 -28.62 -0.28
CA TYR A 9 2.67 -29.03 1.10
C TYR A 9 3.81 -28.17 1.68
N LEU A 10 4.82 -27.91 0.84
CA LEU A 10 6.02 -27.13 1.11
C LEU A 10 6.47 -26.43 -0.18
N THR A 11 6.85 -25.16 -0.08
CA THR A 11 7.47 -24.41 -1.16
C THR A 11 8.96 -24.21 -0.87
N LEU A 12 9.82 -24.65 -1.77
CA LEU A 12 11.26 -24.41 -1.71
C LEU A 12 11.58 -23.06 -2.37
N VAL A 13 12.31 -22.21 -1.67
CA VAL A 13 12.69 -20.88 -2.14
C VAL A 13 14.20 -20.83 -2.34
N ALA A 14 14.65 -20.67 -3.59
CA ALA A 14 16.03 -20.32 -3.88
C ALA A 14 16.24 -18.82 -3.56
N ALA A 15 16.65 -18.52 -2.33
CA ALA A 15 16.61 -17.17 -1.77
C ALA A 15 17.66 -16.23 -2.38
N SER A 16 18.85 -16.78 -2.66
CA SER A 16 20.03 -16.04 -3.16
C SER A 16 20.24 -16.16 -4.68
N GLY A 17 19.40 -16.92 -5.39
CA GLY A 17 19.60 -17.14 -6.83
C GLY A 17 19.28 -15.89 -7.65
N GLU A 18 20.25 -15.42 -8.46
CA GLU A 18 20.05 -14.29 -9.37
C GLU A 18 19.04 -14.57 -10.48
N ASP A 19 19.03 -15.82 -10.97
CA ASP A 19 18.12 -16.30 -12.00
C ASP A 19 17.79 -17.80 -11.80
N ALA A 20 17.02 -18.37 -12.72
CA ALA A 20 16.58 -19.76 -12.67
C ALA A 20 17.73 -20.78 -12.84
N ASN A 21 18.89 -20.36 -13.35
CA ASN A 21 20.07 -21.19 -13.60
C ASN A 21 21.13 -21.08 -12.49
N ALA A 22 20.94 -20.18 -11.51
CA ALA A 22 21.87 -19.99 -10.39
C ALA A 22 22.05 -21.23 -9.49
N GLY A 23 21.14 -22.21 -9.61
CA GLY A 23 21.12 -23.39 -8.75
C GLY A 23 20.61 -23.08 -7.34
N ILE A 24 20.66 -24.08 -6.47
CA ILE A 24 20.25 -23.95 -5.07
C ILE A 24 21.51 -24.11 -4.22
N PRO A 25 21.90 -23.09 -3.42
CA PRO A 25 23.03 -23.22 -2.51
C PRO A 25 22.94 -24.49 -1.67
N ARG A 26 24.06 -25.19 -1.51
CA ARG A 26 24.19 -26.42 -0.72
C ARG A 26 23.44 -27.65 -1.27
N VAL A 27 22.91 -27.58 -2.49
CA VAL A 27 22.27 -28.71 -3.18
C VAL A 27 22.99 -28.99 -4.50
N GLY A 28 23.59 -30.18 -4.62
CA GLY A 28 24.27 -30.65 -5.84
C GLY A 28 25.80 -30.51 -5.81
N SER A 29 26.48 -31.20 -6.75
CA SER A 29 27.94 -31.37 -6.78
C SER A 29 28.71 -30.35 -7.63
N SER A 30 28.04 -29.41 -8.29
CA SER A 30 28.68 -28.59 -9.34
C SER A 30 29.08 -27.19 -8.85
N GLN A 31 30.35 -26.85 -9.08
CA GLN A 31 30.96 -25.52 -9.32
C GLN A 31 30.68 -24.33 -8.38
N VAL A 32 30.01 -24.52 -7.26
CA VAL A 32 29.96 -23.50 -6.21
C VAL A 32 31.28 -23.55 -5.43
N SER A 33 31.95 -22.40 -5.29
CA SER A 33 33.22 -22.31 -4.57
C SER A 33 33.05 -22.75 -3.12
N GLU A 34 34.10 -23.29 -2.50
CA GLU A 34 34.06 -23.74 -1.10
C GLU A 34 33.61 -22.61 -0.15
N ALA A 35 33.95 -21.35 -0.49
CA ALA A 35 33.52 -20.14 0.23
C ALA A 35 32.01 -19.84 0.15
N GLU A 36 31.30 -20.33 -0.87
CA GLU A 36 29.84 -20.18 -1.02
C GLU A 36 29.07 -21.35 -0.38
N ARG A 37 29.77 -22.44 -0.02
CA ARG A 37 29.19 -23.61 0.67
C ARG A 37 29.20 -23.45 2.19
N GLU A 38 30.16 -22.70 2.72
CA GLU A 38 30.29 -22.49 4.16
C GLU A 38 29.18 -21.56 4.69
N PRO A 39 28.47 -21.92 5.78
CA PRO A 39 27.62 -20.98 6.49
C PRO A 39 28.47 -19.77 6.91
N VAL A 40 27.99 -18.55 6.66
CA VAL A 40 28.61 -17.32 7.19
C VAL A 40 28.33 -17.20 8.71
N GLN A 41 28.34 -18.30 9.43
CA GLN A 41 28.16 -18.30 10.87
C GLN A 41 29.47 -17.81 11.48
N ARG A 42 29.45 -16.57 11.98
CA ARG A 42 30.66 -15.96 12.53
C ARG A 42 30.95 -16.58 13.89
N VAL A 43 31.96 -17.46 13.92
CA VAL A 43 32.47 -18.01 15.17
C VAL A 43 33.47 -17.02 15.77
N ILE A 44 33.20 -16.57 16.98
CA ILE A 44 34.12 -15.78 17.81
C ILE A 44 34.80 -16.77 18.76
N THR A 45 36.06 -17.10 18.52
CA THR A 45 36.82 -18.01 19.38
C THR A 45 37.29 -17.26 20.63
N LEU A 46 36.73 -17.60 21.80
CA LEU A 46 37.28 -17.19 23.10
C LEU A 46 38.18 -18.29 23.66
N PRO A 47 39.09 -17.97 24.61
CA PRO A 47 40.06 -18.92 25.15
C PRO A 47 39.44 -20.22 25.69
N ASP A 48 38.27 -20.12 26.31
CA ASP A 48 37.62 -21.26 26.98
C ASP A 48 36.37 -21.77 26.24
N ASN A 49 35.80 -21.00 25.29
CA ASN A 49 34.58 -21.38 24.57
C ASN A 49 34.45 -20.66 23.21
N PRO A 50 34.13 -21.36 22.11
CA PRO A 50 33.70 -20.69 20.89
C PRO A 50 32.29 -20.12 21.07
N LEU A 51 32.11 -18.85 20.71
CA LEU A 51 30.78 -18.24 20.59
C LEU A 51 30.35 -18.23 19.13
N ILE A 52 29.11 -18.58 18.89
CA ILE A 52 28.48 -18.50 17.58
C ILE A 52 27.68 -17.20 17.52
N ARG A 53 28.07 -16.27 16.64
CA ARG A 53 27.27 -15.08 16.37
C ARG A 53 26.13 -15.46 15.44
N ALA A 54 24.92 -15.55 15.99
CA ALA A 54 23.71 -15.60 15.19
C ALA A 54 23.63 -14.35 14.29
N GLN A 55 23.48 -14.54 12.99
CA GLN A 55 23.22 -13.45 12.06
C GLN A 55 21.73 -13.11 12.11
N GLY A 56 21.35 -12.25 13.06
CA GLY A 56 19.96 -11.84 13.21
C GLY A 56 19.73 -11.16 14.55
N LEU A 57 20.37 -10.01 14.76
CA LEU A 57 20.09 -9.21 15.96
C LEU A 57 19.07 -8.12 15.64
N GLU A 58 17.79 -8.47 15.69
CA GLU A 58 16.78 -7.64 16.37
C GLU A 58 16.10 -8.49 17.46
N SER A 59 16.91 -9.30 18.14
CA SER A 59 16.59 -10.25 19.21
C SER A 59 15.35 -11.14 18.96
N LEU A 60 15.57 -12.21 18.18
CA LEU A 60 14.78 -13.47 18.10
C LEU A 60 13.56 -13.56 17.16
N ASN A 61 13.44 -12.68 16.17
CA ASN A 61 12.49 -12.86 15.05
C ASN A 61 13.27 -13.01 13.74
N PRO A 62 13.30 -14.20 13.13
CA PRO A 62 14.22 -14.43 12.03
C PRO A 62 13.91 -13.58 10.79
N LYS A 63 12.68 -13.18 10.44
CA LYS A 63 12.28 -12.41 9.22
C LYS A 63 13.25 -12.44 8.04
N THR A 64 13.91 -13.56 7.79
CA THR A 64 15.13 -13.56 6.98
C THR A 64 14.72 -13.49 5.52
N LEU A 65 13.60 -14.15 5.20
CA LEU A 65 12.91 -14.09 3.92
C LEU A 65 12.26 -12.73 3.63
N ASP A 66 12.09 -11.86 4.64
CA ASP A 66 11.59 -10.50 4.44
C ASP A 66 12.71 -9.51 4.08
N SER A 67 13.97 -9.92 4.13
CA SER A 67 15.09 -9.05 3.79
C SER A 67 15.04 -8.60 2.34
N SER A 68 15.23 -7.29 2.10
CA SER A 68 15.39 -6.73 0.76
C SER A 68 16.71 -7.13 0.09
N SER A 69 17.67 -7.65 0.85
CA SER A 69 18.94 -8.16 0.30
C SER A 69 18.79 -9.51 -0.42
N LEU A 70 17.69 -10.23 -0.19
CA LEU A 70 17.43 -11.49 -0.89
C LEU A 70 16.84 -11.21 -2.26
N LYS A 71 17.54 -11.67 -3.31
CA LYS A 71 17.08 -11.52 -4.68
C LYS A 71 15.68 -12.10 -4.91
N TRP A 72 15.36 -13.22 -4.27
CA TRP A 72 14.01 -13.77 -4.32
C TRP A 72 12.95 -12.76 -3.87
N ASN A 73 13.21 -11.99 -2.83
CA ASN A 73 12.24 -11.04 -2.27
C ASN A 73 12.11 -9.75 -3.10
N THR A 74 13.03 -9.50 -4.05
CA THR A 74 12.92 -8.35 -4.98
C THR A 74 12.10 -8.67 -6.23
N ARG A 75 11.89 -9.93 -6.61
CA ARG A 75 11.14 -10.27 -7.84
C ARG A 75 9.63 -10.11 -7.67
N GLY A 76 8.93 -9.51 -8.64
CA GLY A 76 7.48 -9.26 -8.54
C GLY A 76 6.63 -10.52 -8.39
N TRP A 77 6.86 -11.52 -9.23
CA TRP A 77 6.09 -12.78 -9.23
C TRP A 77 6.22 -13.60 -7.95
N THR A 78 7.32 -13.46 -7.22
CA THR A 78 7.58 -14.26 -6.01
C THR A 78 6.76 -13.82 -4.81
N LEU A 79 6.06 -12.69 -4.88
CA LEU A 79 5.10 -12.32 -3.82
C LEU A 79 4.00 -13.37 -3.70
N GLN A 80 3.53 -13.94 -4.82
CA GLN A 80 2.55 -15.02 -4.79
C GLN A 80 3.09 -16.25 -4.05
N GLU A 81 4.37 -16.58 -4.22
CA GLU A 81 5.03 -17.66 -3.49
C GLU A 81 5.00 -17.38 -1.98
N LYS A 82 5.37 -16.15 -1.61
CA LYS A 82 5.41 -15.69 -0.22
C LYS A 82 4.04 -15.77 0.45
N VAL A 83 2.99 -15.20 -0.15
CA VAL A 83 1.69 -15.05 0.52
C VAL A 83 0.84 -16.31 0.49
N PHE A 84 0.86 -17.09 -0.60
CA PHE A 84 0.01 -18.28 -0.74
C PHE A 84 0.59 -19.53 -0.09
N SER A 85 1.92 -19.67 -0.02
CA SER A 85 2.53 -20.87 0.56
C SER A 85 2.23 -20.97 2.05
N ARG A 86 1.74 -22.12 2.52
CA ARG A 86 1.55 -22.37 3.95
C ARG A 86 2.87 -22.54 4.70
N ARG A 87 3.88 -23.06 4.00
CA ARG A 87 5.21 -23.37 4.51
C ARG A 87 6.25 -23.04 3.44
N LEU A 88 7.25 -22.25 3.82
CA LEU A 88 8.37 -21.85 2.97
C LEU A 88 9.66 -22.41 3.59
N LEU A 89 10.50 -23.03 2.78
CA LEU A 89 11.88 -23.35 3.12
C LEU A 89 12.81 -22.54 2.21
N GLY A 90 13.33 -21.44 2.74
CA GLY A 90 14.33 -20.59 2.11
C GLY A 90 15.72 -21.22 2.16
N LEU A 91 16.33 -21.38 1.00
CA LEU A 91 17.68 -21.89 0.81
C LEU A 91 18.53 -20.77 0.19
N GLY A 92 19.37 -20.15 1.02
CA GLY A 92 20.34 -19.15 0.61
C GLY A 92 21.68 -19.38 1.31
N HIS A 93 22.32 -18.33 1.80
CA HIS A 93 23.48 -18.46 2.70
C HIS A 93 23.15 -19.21 4.00
N MET A 94 21.88 -19.20 4.39
CA MET A 94 21.33 -19.90 5.55
C MET A 94 20.00 -20.53 5.18
N ALA A 95 19.68 -21.69 5.75
CA ALA A 95 18.36 -22.28 5.65
C ALA A 95 17.37 -21.58 6.58
N THR A 96 16.19 -21.23 6.07
CA THR A 96 15.14 -20.53 6.82
C THR A 96 13.80 -21.20 6.58
N TRP A 97 12.98 -21.33 7.61
CA TRP A 97 11.67 -21.92 7.53
C TRP A 97 10.63 -20.92 8.02
N THR A 98 9.54 -20.74 7.29
CA THR A 98 8.46 -19.84 7.68
C THR A 98 7.10 -20.49 7.45
N CYS A 99 6.24 -20.45 8.45
CA CYS A 99 4.81 -20.76 8.34
C CYS A 99 3.97 -19.69 9.05
N PHE A 100 2.64 -19.84 9.08
CA PHE A 100 1.77 -18.90 9.79
C PHE A 100 1.88 -18.98 11.32
N GLY A 101 2.44 -20.06 11.86
CA GLY A 101 2.63 -20.26 13.30
C GLY A 101 3.98 -19.78 13.81
N ASP A 102 5.07 -19.95 13.03
CA ASP A 102 6.42 -19.64 13.48
C ASP A 102 7.43 -19.49 12.33
N GLU A 103 8.58 -18.91 12.67
CA GLU A 103 9.72 -18.77 11.77
C GLU A 103 11.00 -19.29 12.45
N TRP A 104 11.83 -19.99 11.68
CA TRP A 104 13.05 -20.64 12.13
C TRP A 104 14.18 -20.32 11.15
N ALA A 105 15.40 -20.19 11.67
CA ALA A 105 16.61 -20.05 10.88
C ALA A 105 17.65 -21.06 11.35
N GLU A 106 18.51 -21.53 10.45
CA GLU A 106 19.51 -22.58 10.70
C GLU A 106 20.41 -22.30 11.91
N ASP A 107 20.71 -21.03 12.19
CA ASP A 107 21.59 -20.61 13.28
C ASP A 107 20.86 -20.23 14.58
N ILE A 108 19.52 -20.35 14.62
CA ILE A 108 18.70 -20.04 15.80
C ILE A 108 18.03 -21.32 16.32
N CYS A 109 18.40 -21.75 17.53
CA CYS A 109 17.70 -22.81 18.25
C CYS A 109 16.67 -22.19 19.20
N LEU A 110 15.39 -22.39 18.92
CA LEU A 110 14.28 -21.87 19.72
C LEU A 110 13.52 -23.02 20.39
N PRO A 111 12.85 -22.75 21.53
CA PRO A 111 11.90 -23.69 22.12
C PRO A 111 10.93 -24.25 21.07
N SER A 112 10.78 -25.57 21.05
CA SER A 112 9.92 -26.27 20.09
C SER A 112 8.95 -27.18 20.82
N GLU A 113 7.73 -27.31 20.31
CA GLU A 113 6.80 -28.36 20.74
C GLU A 113 7.43 -29.76 20.57
N ARG A 114 8.31 -29.94 19.57
CA ARG A 114 9.06 -31.18 19.37
C ARG A 114 9.98 -31.50 20.55
N ASN A 115 10.47 -30.48 21.25
CA ASN A 115 11.34 -30.61 22.41
C ASN A 115 10.55 -30.60 23.73
N GLN A 116 9.20 -30.58 23.68
CA GLN A 116 8.31 -30.40 24.82
C GLN A 116 8.48 -29.06 25.56
N ASP A 117 9.09 -28.07 24.90
CA ASP A 117 9.25 -26.74 25.48
C ASP A 117 7.93 -25.94 25.36
N PRO A 118 7.64 -25.01 26.31
CA PRO A 118 6.49 -24.14 26.20
C PRO A 118 6.65 -23.18 25.01
N VAL A 119 5.62 -23.11 24.15
CA VAL A 119 5.56 -22.12 23.06
C VAL A 119 5.52 -20.72 23.66
N PRO A 120 6.47 -19.82 23.35
CA PRO A 120 6.46 -18.47 23.90
C PRO A 120 5.21 -17.70 23.44
N THR A 121 4.36 -17.28 24.39
CA THR A 121 3.10 -16.55 24.13
C THR A 121 3.31 -15.20 23.45
N SER A 122 4.50 -14.61 23.56
CA SER A 122 4.87 -13.31 22.98
C SER A 122 5.08 -13.31 21.45
N ARG A 123 5.08 -14.48 20.80
CA ARG A 123 5.29 -14.60 19.33
C ARG A 123 4.06 -14.33 18.48
N GLY A 124 2.86 -14.45 19.06
CA GLY A 124 1.59 -14.46 18.32
C GLY A 124 1.31 -13.22 17.48
N ASP A 125 1.78 -12.03 17.89
CA ASP A 125 1.49 -10.77 17.18
C ASP A 125 2.63 -10.22 16.32
N ARG A 126 3.88 -10.66 16.54
CA ARG A 126 5.06 -10.11 15.83
C ARG A 126 5.56 -10.97 14.66
N ASN A 127 5.14 -12.24 14.58
CA ASN A 127 5.67 -13.27 13.67
C ASN A 127 4.67 -13.81 12.65
N LYS A 128 3.55 -13.13 12.42
CA LYS A 128 2.60 -13.61 11.41
C LYS A 128 3.21 -13.42 10.02
N LYS A 129 3.60 -14.54 9.41
CA LYS A 129 3.87 -14.62 7.98
C LYS A 129 2.73 -13.94 7.22
N MET A 130 3.10 -13.13 6.24
CA MET A 130 2.14 -12.49 5.36
C MET A 130 1.25 -13.52 4.66
N GLY A 131 -0.05 -13.31 4.73
CA GLY A 131 -1.08 -14.15 4.11
C GLY A 131 -1.88 -13.37 3.08
N ILE A 132 -2.69 -14.10 2.31
CA ILE A 132 -3.71 -13.48 1.48
C ILE A 132 -4.81 -12.87 2.34
N VAL A 133 -5.36 -11.75 1.88
CA VAL A 133 -6.49 -11.08 2.53
C VAL A 133 -7.78 -11.65 1.94
N THR A 134 -8.53 -12.38 2.76
CA THR A 134 -9.78 -13.08 2.37
C THR A 134 -11.04 -12.45 2.96
N TRP A 135 -10.91 -11.22 3.46
CA TRP A 135 -12.01 -10.40 3.98
C TRP A 135 -11.77 -8.95 3.52
N PRO A 136 -12.78 -8.07 3.51
CA PRO A 136 -12.67 -6.70 3.03
C PRO A 136 -11.87 -5.82 4.00
N SER A 137 -10.56 -6.01 4.07
CA SER A 137 -9.65 -5.10 4.77
C SER A 137 -8.67 -4.47 3.81
N ILE A 138 -8.94 -3.22 3.47
CA ILE A 138 -8.00 -2.38 2.72
C ILE A 138 -6.76 -2.13 3.58
N GLY A 139 -6.90 -2.06 4.90
CA GLY A 139 -5.78 -1.98 5.84
C GLY A 139 -4.79 -3.14 5.69
N GLU A 140 -5.26 -4.39 5.71
CA GLU A 140 -4.39 -5.56 5.49
C GLU A 140 -3.90 -5.66 4.05
N TYR A 141 -4.76 -5.38 3.08
CA TYR A 141 -4.40 -5.38 1.65
C TYR A 141 -3.29 -4.37 1.34
N SER A 142 -3.28 -3.24 2.04
CA SER A 142 -2.24 -2.21 1.89
C SER A 142 -0.84 -2.71 2.24
N THR A 143 -0.75 -3.68 3.16
CA THR A 143 0.54 -4.33 3.49
C THR A 143 1.04 -5.16 2.32
N LEU A 144 0.16 -5.86 1.61
CA LEU A 144 0.49 -6.62 0.40
C LEU A 144 0.89 -5.68 -0.75
N ALA A 145 0.17 -4.57 -0.90
CA ALA A 145 0.46 -3.55 -1.91
C ALA A 145 1.83 -2.90 -1.67
N THR A 146 2.17 -2.58 -0.41
CA THR A 146 3.48 -2.02 -0.03
C THR A 146 4.63 -2.97 -0.37
N GLU A 147 4.50 -4.25 -0.03
CA GLU A 147 5.51 -5.27 -0.38
C GLU A 147 5.63 -5.47 -1.89
N TYR A 148 4.53 -5.39 -2.63
CA TYR A 148 4.53 -5.53 -4.07
C TYR A 148 5.19 -4.34 -4.78
N ALA A 149 4.90 -3.12 -4.31
CA ALA A 149 5.42 -1.88 -4.87
C ALA A 149 6.96 -1.84 -4.87
N ARG A 150 7.60 -2.46 -3.87
CA ARG A 150 9.06 -2.51 -3.74
C ARG A 150 9.73 -3.53 -4.67
N ARG A 151 8.96 -4.38 -5.35
CA ARG A 151 9.48 -5.46 -6.20
C ARG A 151 9.72 -5.02 -7.64
N ASP A 152 10.77 -5.58 -8.20
CA ASP A 152 11.22 -5.46 -9.58
C ASP A 152 10.36 -6.31 -10.52
N LEU A 153 10.01 -5.71 -11.65
CA LEU A 153 9.47 -6.41 -12.82
C LEU A 153 10.37 -6.10 -14.01
N THR A 154 10.71 -7.13 -14.78
CA THR A 154 11.42 -6.94 -16.04
C THR A 154 10.56 -6.18 -17.05
N TRP A 155 9.26 -6.46 -17.08
CA TRP A 155 8.30 -5.81 -17.96
C TRP A 155 7.19 -5.18 -17.14
N SER A 156 6.98 -3.87 -17.31
CA SER A 156 5.92 -3.13 -16.64
C SER A 156 4.55 -3.72 -16.96
N THR A 157 4.33 -4.25 -18.17
CA THR A 157 3.09 -4.92 -18.62
C THR A 157 2.64 -6.06 -17.70
N ASP A 158 3.54 -6.66 -16.93
CA ASP A 158 3.21 -7.73 -15.99
C ASP A 158 2.71 -7.24 -14.63
N ALA A 159 2.65 -5.92 -14.37
CA ALA A 159 2.31 -5.37 -13.06
C ALA A 159 0.98 -5.89 -12.50
N ILE A 160 -0.07 -5.86 -13.31
CA ILE A 160 -1.37 -6.43 -12.90
C ILE A 160 -1.28 -7.95 -12.77
N ASN A 161 -0.74 -8.64 -13.77
CA ASN A 161 -0.73 -10.11 -13.82
C ASN A 161 0.07 -10.75 -12.68
N ALA A 162 1.20 -10.14 -12.31
CA ALA A 162 2.05 -10.61 -11.22
C ALA A 162 1.40 -10.43 -9.84
N PHE A 163 0.46 -9.50 -9.69
CA PHE A 163 -0.29 -9.27 -8.45
C PHE A 163 -1.73 -9.84 -8.47
N LEU A 164 -2.23 -10.27 -9.65
CA LEU A 164 -3.62 -10.69 -9.86
C LEU A 164 -4.09 -11.79 -8.90
N GLY A 165 -3.22 -12.77 -8.63
CA GLY A 165 -3.53 -13.82 -7.68
C GLY A 165 -3.87 -13.25 -6.30
N VAL A 166 -3.10 -12.27 -5.84
CA VAL A 166 -3.28 -11.61 -4.53
C VAL A 166 -4.53 -10.73 -4.50
N MET A 167 -4.84 -10.04 -5.61
CA MET A 167 -6.03 -9.19 -5.71
C MET A 167 -7.35 -9.97 -5.77
N THR A 168 -7.34 -11.19 -6.32
CA THR A 168 -8.56 -11.92 -6.64
C THR A 168 -9.46 -12.20 -5.41
N PRO A 169 -8.93 -12.70 -4.27
CA PRO A 169 -9.75 -12.90 -3.06
C PRO A 169 -10.32 -11.59 -2.50
N MET A 170 -9.55 -10.51 -2.57
CA MET A 170 -9.97 -9.17 -2.11
C MET A 170 -11.09 -8.60 -2.99
N ALA A 171 -11.00 -8.79 -4.32
CA ALA A 171 -11.97 -8.28 -5.29
C ALA A 171 -13.38 -8.80 -5.08
N ALA A 172 -13.54 -10.01 -4.53
CA ALA A 172 -14.85 -10.58 -4.26
C ALA A 172 -15.64 -9.83 -3.16
N TRP A 173 -14.99 -8.96 -2.37
CA TRP A 173 -15.64 -8.25 -1.27
C TRP A 173 -16.06 -6.82 -1.58
N PHE A 174 -15.68 -6.30 -2.75
CA PHE A 174 -16.06 -4.95 -3.16
C PHE A 174 -16.94 -5.03 -4.40
N PRO A 175 -18.16 -4.47 -4.37
CA PRO A 175 -18.92 -4.22 -5.59
C PRO A 175 -18.06 -3.54 -6.64
N GLY A 176 -18.13 -4.01 -7.88
CA GLY A 176 -17.28 -3.55 -8.99
C GLY A 176 -15.85 -4.14 -9.00
N GLY A 177 -15.42 -4.81 -7.93
CA GLY A 177 -14.10 -5.44 -7.84
C GLY A 177 -12.97 -4.42 -7.64
N LEU A 178 -11.80 -4.70 -8.24
CA LEU A 178 -10.63 -3.83 -8.17
C LEU A 178 -10.27 -3.30 -9.57
N LEU A 179 -10.26 -1.98 -9.71
CA LEU A 179 -9.79 -1.24 -10.89
C LEU A 179 -8.29 -1.03 -10.78
N HIS A 180 -7.50 -1.78 -11.55
CA HIS A 180 -6.05 -1.73 -11.52
C HIS A 180 -5.46 -1.82 -10.09
N GLY A 181 -6.06 -2.59 -9.19
CA GLY A 181 -5.60 -2.73 -7.80
C GLY A 181 -6.22 -1.77 -6.79
N ILE A 182 -7.15 -0.90 -7.21
CA ILE A 182 -7.95 -0.02 -6.33
C ILE A 182 -9.39 -0.54 -6.27
N ALA A 183 -9.93 -0.73 -5.07
CA ALA A 183 -11.32 -1.17 -4.90
C ALA A 183 -12.31 -0.13 -5.47
N GLU A 184 -13.22 -0.56 -6.33
CA GLU A 184 -14.20 0.32 -6.97
C GLU A 184 -15.14 0.96 -5.92
N TYR A 185 -15.73 0.14 -5.05
CA TYR A 185 -16.64 0.55 -3.97
C TYR A 185 -16.12 1.69 -3.06
N THR A 186 -14.80 1.76 -2.85
CA THR A 186 -14.10 2.75 -2.02
C THR A 186 -13.07 3.53 -2.82
N PHE A 187 -13.40 3.87 -4.07
CA PHE A 187 -12.43 4.42 -5.04
C PHE A 187 -11.67 5.64 -4.51
N ASP A 188 -12.37 6.61 -3.90
CA ASP A 188 -11.71 7.82 -3.39
C ASP A 188 -10.71 7.51 -2.28
N ILE A 189 -11.02 6.58 -1.38
CA ILE A 189 -10.07 6.11 -0.35
C ILE A 189 -8.87 5.46 -1.03
N GLY A 190 -9.13 4.61 -2.03
CA GLY A 190 -8.11 3.94 -2.82
C GLY A 190 -7.15 4.90 -3.53
N MET A 191 -7.60 6.10 -3.91
CA MET A 191 -6.77 7.13 -4.53
C MET A 191 -5.79 7.83 -3.55
N LEU A 192 -5.95 7.65 -2.23
CA LEU A 192 -5.15 8.30 -1.18
C LEU A 192 -3.82 7.59 -0.85
N TRP A 193 -3.33 6.69 -1.71
CA TRP A 193 -1.98 6.18 -1.55
C TRP A 193 -0.97 7.31 -1.75
N ASP A 194 0.17 7.30 -1.05
CA ASP A 194 1.21 8.34 -1.10
C ASP A 194 2.59 7.72 -1.38
N VAL A 195 3.61 8.57 -1.49
CA VAL A 195 5.00 8.18 -1.71
C VAL A 195 5.84 8.44 -0.46
N GLY A 196 6.84 7.59 -0.24
CA GLY A 196 7.73 7.61 0.89
C GLY A 196 9.12 8.17 0.56
N PRO A 197 9.95 8.44 1.58
CA PRO A 197 11.26 9.07 1.41
C PRO A 197 12.27 8.17 0.68
N GLY A 198 11.99 6.87 0.55
CA GLY A 198 12.82 5.94 -0.20
C GLY A 198 12.83 6.16 -1.72
N GLY A 199 12.01 7.09 -2.22
CA GLY A 199 11.88 7.36 -3.64
C GLY A 199 10.93 6.39 -4.33
N THR A 200 10.24 6.90 -5.35
CA THR A 200 9.29 6.13 -6.16
C THR A 200 9.30 6.64 -7.59
N HIS A 201 8.97 5.76 -8.54
CA HIS A 201 8.83 6.12 -9.94
C HIS A 201 7.80 5.20 -10.61
N LEU A 202 7.34 5.59 -11.79
CA LEU A 202 6.48 4.73 -12.62
C LEU A 202 7.28 3.55 -13.18
N ARG A 203 6.71 2.35 -13.10
CA ARG A 203 7.25 1.14 -13.71
C ARG A 203 7.45 1.36 -15.20
N ARG A 204 8.62 0.95 -15.69
CA ARG A 204 9.03 1.15 -17.08
C ARG A 204 9.69 -0.09 -17.64
N ASP A 205 9.55 -0.26 -18.95
CA ASP A 205 10.24 -1.33 -19.66
C ASP A 205 11.70 -0.94 -19.92
N PRO A 206 12.61 -1.93 -20.04
CA PRO A 206 14.00 -1.69 -20.41
C PRO A 206 14.11 -0.85 -21.68
N GLY A 207 14.88 0.24 -21.61
CA GLY A 207 15.08 1.16 -22.74
C GLY A 207 14.00 2.23 -22.93
N SER A 208 12.97 2.30 -22.08
CA SER A 208 11.95 3.36 -22.15
C SER A 208 12.50 4.72 -21.71
N ILE A 209 12.06 5.79 -22.39
CA ILE A 209 12.32 7.18 -22.00
C ILE A 209 11.54 7.50 -20.71
N ARG A 210 12.01 8.50 -19.94
CA ARG A 210 11.39 8.88 -18.67
C ARG A 210 9.92 9.32 -18.82
N PRO A 211 9.05 8.96 -17.85
CA PRO A 211 7.60 9.21 -17.94
C PRO A 211 7.18 10.67 -18.02
N LEU A 212 7.93 11.60 -17.44
CA LEU A 212 7.60 13.04 -17.46
C LEU A 212 7.52 13.63 -18.89
N HIS A 213 8.02 12.91 -19.90
CA HIS A 213 7.91 13.26 -21.33
C HIS A 213 7.28 12.13 -22.16
N ALA A 214 6.73 11.09 -21.52
CA ALA A 214 6.18 9.95 -22.23
C ALA A 214 4.73 10.22 -22.66
N THR A 215 4.44 9.97 -23.92
CA THR A 215 3.10 10.03 -24.50
C THR A 215 2.34 8.70 -24.38
N ASP A 216 3.05 7.60 -24.09
CA ASP A 216 2.53 6.23 -24.04
C ASP A 216 2.65 5.62 -22.62
N PHE A 217 1.70 5.94 -21.75
CA PHE A 217 1.55 5.24 -20.47
C PHE A 217 0.91 3.87 -20.74
N LYS A 218 1.68 2.79 -20.57
CA LYS A 218 1.16 1.41 -20.70
C LYS A 218 0.20 1.02 -19.57
N HIS A 219 0.31 1.70 -18.44
CA HIS A 219 -0.50 1.48 -17.24
C HIS A 219 -0.92 2.80 -16.64
N PRO A 220 -2.01 2.79 -15.86
CA PRO A 220 -2.53 4.03 -15.38
C PRO A 220 -1.73 4.65 -14.25
N SER A 221 -1.30 5.90 -14.41
CA SER A 221 -0.51 6.61 -13.40
C SER A 221 -1.30 6.86 -12.11
N TRP A 222 -2.63 6.92 -12.20
CA TRP A 222 -3.51 7.05 -11.03
C TRP A 222 -3.51 5.80 -10.13
N SER A 223 -3.19 4.63 -10.68
CA SER A 223 -3.10 3.41 -9.88
C SER A 223 -1.70 3.20 -9.30
N TRP A 224 -1.66 2.85 -8.02
CA TRP A 224 -0.43 2.50 -7.29
C TRP A 224 0.32 1.31 -7.91
N VAL A 225 -0.37 0.39 -8.60
CA VAL A 225 0.26 -0.81 -9.17
C VAL A 225 1.26 -0.46 -10.28
N SER A 226 1.06 0.68 -10.93
CA SER A 226 1.93 1.23 -11.97
C SER A 226 3.21 1.84 -11.40
N TRP A 227 3.33 1.96 -10.08
CA TRP A 227 4.46 2.58 -9.41
C TRP A 227 5.35 1.52 -8.74
N GLN A 228 6.63 1.85 -8.65
CA GLN A 228 7.66 1.06 -7.98
C GLN A 228 8.37 1.92 -6.93
N GLY A 229 8.72 1.31 -5.80
CA GLY A 229 9.52 1.92 -4.74
C GLY A 229 8.79 1.98 -3.40
N ASP A 230 9.09 3.02 -2.62
CA ASP A 230 8.54 3.23 -1.29
C ASP A 230 7.14 3.86 -1.35
N LEU A 231 6.09 3.08 -1.61
CA LEU A 231 4.70 3.55 -1.52
C LEU A 231 4.17 3.46 -0.09
N ARG A 232 3.26 4.38 0.25
CA ARG A 232 2.58 4.47 1.53
C ARG A 232 1.07 4.40 1.34
N PHE A 233 0.42 3.71 2.27
CA PHE A 233 -1.03 3.46 2.22
C PHE A 233 -1.69 3.65 3.60
N ASP A 234 -1.02 4.39 4.48
CA ASP A 234 -1.48 4.74 5.82
C ASP A 234 -2.82 5.49 5.80
N MET A 235 -3.05 6.32 4.77
CA MET A 235 -4.35 6.96 4.55
C MET A 235 -5.48 5.95 4.31
N TRP A 236 -5.22 4.81 3.66
CA TRP A 236 -6.25 3.80 3.44
C TRP A 236 -6.74 3.20 4.75
N LYS A 237 -5.80 2.81 5.62
CA LYS A 237 -6.13 2.28 6.95
C LYS A 237 -6.82 3.34 7.81
N ALA A 238 -6.38 4.59 7.71
CA ALA A 238 -7.02 5.67 8.47
C ALA A 238 -8.44 5.98 7.99
N ALA A 239 -8.69 5.84 6.68
CA ALA A 239 -9.99 6.06 6.05
C ALA A 239 -10.90 4.83 6.03
N GLU A 240 -10.43 3.68 6.56
CA GLU A 240 -11.19 2.44 6.67
C GLU A 240 -12.25 2.54 7.77
N ASP A 241 -13.26 3.36 7.53
CA ASP A 241 -14.26 3.74 8.52
C ASP A 241 -15.34 2.68 8.75
N TYR A 242 -15.43 1.68 7.87
CA TYR A 242 -16.29 0.52 8.06
C TYR A 242 -15.71 -0.49 9.05
N SER A 243 -14.39 -0.51 9.29
CA SER A 243 -13.75 -1.39 10.27
C SER A 243 -14.01 -0.92 11.70
N PHE A 244 -14.18 -1.84 12.65
CA PHE A 244 -14.31 -1.53 14.08
C PHE A 244 -13.04 -1.97 14.85
N PRO A 245 -12.42 -1.08 15.64
CA PRO A 245 -12.77 0.34 15.84
C PRO A 245 -12.54 1.19 14.57
N ARG A 246 -13.34 2.26 14.44
CA ARG A 246 -13.27 3.19 13.29
C ARG A 246 -11.89 3.80 13.12
N GLY A 247 -11.44 3.90 11.87
CA GLY A 247 -10.30 4.76 11.51
C GLY A 247 -10.55 6.25 11.80
N PRO A 248 -9.51 7.05 12.04
CA PRO A 248 -9.63 8.46 12.43
C PRO A 248 -10.04 9.40 11.29
N LEU A 249 -10.08 8.95 10.03
CA LEU A 249 -10.36 9.79 8.87
C LEU A 249 -11.68 9.39 8.23
N ILE A 250 -12.65 10.31 8.14
CA ILE A 250 -13.90 10.09 7.42
C ILE A 250 -13.81 10.78 6.07
N VAL A 251 -13.94 10.01 4.98
CA VAL A 251 -13.83 10.54 3.62
C VAL A 251 -15.22 10.70 2.97
N HIS A 252 -15.37 11.75 2.18
CA HIS A 252 -16.56 12.14 1.44
C HIS A 252 -16.19 12.54 0.00
N PRO A 253 -16.85 12.00 -1.03
CA PRO A 253 -16.52 12.35 -2.42
C PRO A 253 -16.79 13.81 -2.77
N LEU A 254 -15.85 14.44 -3.47
CA LEU A 254 -16.02 15.77 -4.11
C LEU A 254 -16.04 15.69 -5.63
N ALA A 255 -15.56 14.59 -6.19
CA ALA A 255 -15.48 14.35 -7.62
C ALA A 255 -16.35 13.16 -8.06
N THR A 256 -16.59 13.09 -9.37
CA THR A 256 -17.17 11.91 -9.99
C THR A 256 -16.20 11.30 -11.00
N TRP A 257 -16.13 9.97 -10.98
CA TRP A 257 -15.19 9.20 -11.77
C TRP A 257 -15.95 8.26 -12.73
N HIS A 258 -15.45 8.12 -13.94
CA HIS A 258 -15.98 7.20 -14.94
C HIS A 258 -14.86 6.37 -15.57
N LYS A 259 -15.10 5.08 -15.75
CA LYS A 259 -14.24 4.19 -16.54
C LYS A 259 -14.80 4.08 -17.96
N GLN A 260 -13.92 4.09 -18.96
CA GLN A 260 -14.32 3.94 -20.36
C GLN A 260 -14.21 2.48 -20.78
N LEU A 261 -15.34 1.85 -21.11
CA LEU A 261 -15.35 0.50 -21.68
C LEU A 261 -14.64 0.50 -23.05
N LEU A 262 -14.13 -0.65 -23.50
CA LEU A 262 -13.55 -0.77 -24.85
C LEU A 262 -14.57 -0.52 -25.97
N THR A 263 -15.88 -0.52 -25.66
CA THR A 263 -16.95 -0.10 -26.58
C THR A 263 -17.01 1.41 -26.78
N GLY A 264 -16.27 2.18 -25.99
CA GLY A 264 -16.29 3.65 -25.95
C GLY A 264 -17.28 4.25 -24.93
N GLU A 265 -18.14 3.43 -24.33
CA GLU A 265 -19.11 3.85 -23.31
C GLU A 265 -18.42 4.24 -22.00
N PHE A 266 -18.86 5.33 -21.38
CA PHE A 266 -18.42 5.73 -20.04
C PHE A 266 -19.38 5.20 -18.99
N VAL A 267 -18.86 4.41 -18.05
CA VAL A 267 -19.60 3.88 -16.91
C VAL A 267 -19.09 4.54 -15.64
N LYS A 268 -20.01 5.00 -14.79
CA LYS A 268 -19.66 5.60 -13.50
C LYS A 268 -19.00 4.57 -12.59
N ILE A 269 -17.89 4.94 -11.97
CA ILE A 269 -17.20 4.13 -10.96
C ILE A 269 -18.03 4.15 -9.67
N ASP A 270 -18.37 2.96 -9.16
CA ASP A 270 -19.23 2.80 -7.98
C ASP A 270 -18.49 3.17 -6.68
N ASN A 271 -18.49 4.45 -6.31
CA ASN A 271 -17.81 4.98 -5.11
C ASN A 271 -18.80 5.23 -3.94
N THR A 272 -19.67 4.26 -3.64
CA THR A 272 -20.86 4.46 -2.80
C THR A 272 -20.71 4.09 -1.31
N TYR A 273 -19.50 3.76 -0.84
CA TYR A 273 -19.24 3.41 0.57
C TYR A 273 -19.84 4.40 1.59
N HIS A 274 -19.71 5.71 1.32
CA HIS A 274 -20.22 6.78 2.17
C HIS A 274 -21.76 6.84 2.23
N VAL A 275 -22.47 6.32 1.22
CA VAL A 275 -23.94 6.22 1.21
C VAL A 275 -24.39 5.12 2.16
N VAL A 276 -23.68 3.99 2.17
CA VAL A 276 -23.95 2.87 3.07
C VAL A 276 -23.69 3.26 4.52
N ARG A 277 -22.60 3.99 4.80
CA ARG A 277 -22.36 4.62 6.10
C ARG A 277 -23.57 5.43 6.59
N LYS A 278 -24.01 6.41 5.78
CA LYS A 278 -25.16 7.28 6.09
C LYS A 278 -26.48 6.51 6.25
N HIS A 279 -26.62 5.36 5.59
CA HIS A 279 -27.79 4.50 5.75
C HIS A 279 -27.85 3.92 7.16
N PHE A 280 -26.75 3.34 7.63
CA PHE A 280 -26.68 2.69 8.96
C PHE A 280 -26.55 3.65 10.15
N GLU A 281 -26.26 4.93 9.90
CA GLU A 281 -26.37 5.99 10.92
C GLU A 281 -27.82 6.31 11.30
N ARG A 282 -28.81 5.90 10.50
CA ARG A 282 -30.23 6.17 10.78
C ARG A 282 -30.79 5.21 11.83
N GLU A 283 -31.51 5.77 12.80
CA GLU A 283 -32.22 4.97 13.79
C GLU A 283 -33.26 4.04 13.14
N GLY A 284 -33.39 2.83 13.68
CA GLY A 284 -34.35 1.83 13.18
C GLY A 284 -33.95 1.11 11.89
N THR A 285 -32.73 1.32 11.39
CA THR A 285 -32.22 0.57 10.23
C THR A 285 -32.14 -0.92 10.54
N GLY A 286 -32.75 -1.74 9.68
CA GLY A 286 -32.73 -3.21 9.81
C GLY A 286 -31.33 -3.77 9.61
N ILE A 287 -31.01 -4.85 10.33
CA ILE A 287 -29.75 -5.57 10.17
C ILE A 287 -29.89 -6.50 8.95
N PRO A 288 -28.97 -6.46 7.96
CA PRO A 288 -29.03 -7.35 6.81
C PRO A 288 -28.88 -8.82 7.20
N GLU A 289 -29.26 -9.72 6.30
CA GLU A 289 -29.05 -11.17 6.48
C GLU A 289 -27.57 -11.49 6.72
N ASP A 290 -27.31 -12.48 7.59
CA ASP A 290 -25.98 -12.93 8.04
C ASP A 290 -25.12 -11.93 8.82
N TRP A 291 -25.65 -10.74 9.09
CA TRP A 291 -25.05 -9.79 10.02
C TRP A 291 -25.65 -9.92 11.42
N THR A 292 -24.79 -9.80 12.43
CA THR A 292 -25.17 -9.73 13.84
C THR A 292 -24.65 -8.44 14.45
N ARG A 293 -25.49 -7.79 15.27
CA ARG A 293 -25.14 -6.56 16.00
C ARG A 293 -24.74 -6.92 17.43
N HIS A 294 -23.64 -6.34 17.89
CA HIS A 294 -23.06 -6.52 19.21
C HIS A 294 -22.82 -5.17 19.87
N THR A 295 -22.66 -5.17 21.18
CA THR A 295 -22.33 -3.98 21.98
C THR A 295 -21.12 -4.31 22.84
N GLU A 296 -20.13 -3.44 22.88
CA GLU A 296 -18.96 -3.59 23.73
C GLU A 296 -19.30 -3.30 25.20
N ASP A 297 -18.93 -4.21 26.10
CA ASP A 297 -19.36 -4.21 27.51
C ASP A 297 -18.94 -2.96 28.29
N HIS A 298 -17.84 -2.30 27.91
CA HIS A 298 -17.24 -1.20 28.68
C HIS A 298 -17.49 0.19 28.09
N GLU A 299 -17.61 0.32 26.77
CA GLU A 299 -17.77 1.63 26.10
C GLU A 299 -19.17 1.84 25.51
N GLY A 300 -20.02 0.80 25.50
CA GLY A 300 -21.36 0.86 24.91
C GLY A 300 -21.35 1.04 23.38
N LYS A 301 -20.18 0.92 22.75
CA LYS A 301 -20.03 1.05 21.30
C LYS A 301 -20.64 -0.16 20.60
N THR A 302 -21.40 0.11 19.55
CA THR A 302 -22.04 -0.93 18.73
C THR A 302 -21.11 -1.32 17.59
N TYR A 303 -20.99 -2.62 17.33
CA TYR A 303 -20.29 -3.16 16.17
C TYR A 303 -21.09 -4.29 15.53
N TYR A 304 -20.72 -4.62 14.31
CA TYR A 304 -21.35 -5.64 13.49
C TYR A 304 -20.34 -6.71 13.10
N GLN A 305 -20.80 -7.94 13.01
CA GLN A 305 -20.03 -9.08 12.53
C GLN A 305 -20.84 -9.81 11.47
N ASN A 306 -20.17 -10.33 10.45
CA ASN A 306 -20.79 -11.17 9.43
C ASN A 306 -20.27 -12.61 9.55
N LYS A 307 -21.18 -13.59 9.52
CA LYS A 307 -20.84 -15.02 9.59
C LYS A 307 -19.81 -15.46 8.56
N SER A 308 -19.78 -14.86 7.37
CA SER A 308 -18.80 -15.20 6.33
C SER A 308 -17.35 -15.00 6.77
N HIS A 309 -17.10 -14.19 7.80
CA HIS A 309 -15.77 -13.88 8.33
C HIS A 309 -15.44 -14.63 9.64
N GLU A 310 -16.29 -15.57 10.09
CA GLU A 310 -16.08 -16.29 11.36
C GLU A 310 -14.76 -17.09 11.39
N HIS A 311 -14.25 -17.47 10.23
CA HIS A 311 -13.00 -18.21 10.05
C HIS A 311 -11.75 -17.34 10.23
N ILE A 312 -11.89 -16.02 10.24
CA ILE A 312 -10.80 -15.07 10.45
C ILE A 312 -10.63 -14.83 11.95
N VAL A 313 -9.39 -14.84 12.43
CA VAL A 313 -9.08 -14.75 13.87
C VAL A 313 -8.13 -13.57 14.13
N PRO A 314 -8.53 -12.57 14.95
CA PRO A 314 -9.85 -12.44 15.61
C PRO A 314 -10.99 -12.19 14.61
N HIS A 315 -12.23 -12.53 14.98
CA HIS A 315 -13.40 -12.34 14.12
C HIS A 315 -13.54 -10.84 13.76
N PRO A 316 -13.46 -10.47 12.47
CA PRO A 316 -13.53 -9.07 12.04
C PRO A 316 -14.82 -8.40 12.50
N ALA A 317 -14.68 -7.22 13.06
CA ALA A 317 -15.77 -6.37 13.52
C ALA A 317 -15.86 -5.11 12.64
N PHE A 318 -17.07 -4.62 12.44
CA PHE A 318 -17.37 -3.52 11.53
C PHE A 318 -18.23 -2.45 12.23
N ASN A 319 -18.04 -1.16 11.90
CA ASN A 319 -18.91 -0.08 12.39
C ASN A 319 -20.30 -0.13 11.77
N TYR A 320 -20.40 -0.65 10.55
CA TYR A 320 -21.65 -0.82 9.83
C TYR A 320 -21.52 -1.99 8.84
N PRO A 321 -22.62 -2.68 8.50
CA PRO A 321 -22.61 -3.70 7.47
C PRO A 321 -22.13 -3.15 6.13
N ILE A 322 -21.20 -3.87 5.50
CA ILE A 322 -20.73 -3.62 4.14
C ILE A 322 -21.42 -4.59 3.17
N PRO A 323 -21.41 -4.29 1.85
CA PRO A 323 -22.01 -5.17 0.85
C PRO A 323 -21.53 -6.63 1.00
N PRO A 324 -22.41 -7.62 0.75
CA PRO A 324 -22.06 -9.02 0.88
C PRO A 324 -21.02 -9.42 -0.17
N HIS A 325 -20.37 -10.56 0.06
CA HIS A 325 -19.49 -11.20 -0.89
C HIS A 325 -20.15 -11.30 -2.28
N VAL A 326 -19.53 -10.68 -3.28
CA VAL A 326 -19.90 -10.78 -4.69
C VAL A 326 -19.07 -11.89 -5.32
N ARG A 327 -19.70 -12.87 -5.97
CA ARG A 327 -18.89 -13.88 -6.68
C ARG A 327 -18.12 -13.16 -7.77
N TYR A 328 -16.83 -13.49 -7.92
CA TYR A 328 -15.97 -12.84 -8.92
C TYR A 328 -16.56 -12.85 -10.34
N ARG A 329 -17.29 -13.91 -10.71
CA ARG A 329 -17.98 -14.05 -12.00
C ARG A 329 -19.19 -13.10 -12.20
N ASP A 330 -19.74 -12.59 -11.10
CA ASP A 330 -20.90 -11.70 -11.08
C ASP A 330 -20.47 -10.22 -11.07
N ILE A 331 -19.16 -9.94 -10.90
CA ILE A 331 -18.57 -8.61 -11.10
C ILE A 331 -18.59 -8.27 -12.59
N ASP A 332 -18.80 -6.99 -12.94
CA ASP A 332 -18.71 -6.55 -14.33
C ASP A 332 -17.28 -6.74 -14.88
N GLN A 333 -17.10 -7.79 -15.68
CA GLN A 333 -15.83 -8.16 -16.31
C GLN A 333 -15.65 -7.49 -17.69
N ARG A 334 -16.51 -6.53 -18.08
CA ARG A 334 -16.34 -5.84 -19.36
C ARG A 334 -14.99 -5.12 -19.38
N PRO A 335 -14.16 -5.35 -20.41
CA PRO A 335 -12.85 -4.73 -20.49
C PRO A 335 -13.01 -3.22 -20.66
N PHE A 336 -12.14 -2.47 -20.01
CA PHE A 336 -12.13 -1.01 -20.01
C PHE A 336 -10.71 -0.50 -20.25
N HIS A 337 -10.61 0.72 -20.79
CA HIS A 337 -9.34 1.42 -20.98
C HIS A 337 -8.70 1.73 -19.62
N PRO A 338 -7.36 1.80 -19.54
CA PRO A 338 -6.68 2.16 -18.30
C PRO A 338 -6.99 3.58 -17.83
N HIS A 339 -7.43 4.45 -18.75
CA HIS A 339 -7.74 5.84 -18.46
C HIS A 339 -9.10 6.00 -17.79
N ILE A 340 -9.18 6.93 -16.85
CA ILE A 340 -10.42 7.28 -16.14
C ILE A 340 -10.77 8.74 -16.39
N ARG A 341 -12.05 9.03 -16.52
CA ARG A 341 -12.56 10.39 -16.66
C ARG A 341 -12.91 10.95 -15.28
N PHE A 342 -12.30 12.08 -14.96
CA PHE A 342 -12.55 12.90 -13.78
C PHE A 342 -13.52 14.03 -14.13
N HIS A 343 -14.46 14.29 -13.23
CA HIS A 343 -15.29 15.50 -13.21
C HIS A 343 -15.24 16.09 -11.79
N GLY A 344 -14.81 17.33 -11.67
CA GLY A 344 -14.70 18.02 -10.39
C GLY A 344 -13.98 19.34 -10.53
N LYS A 345 -13.40 19.82 -9.41
CA LYS A 345 -12.74 21.11 -9.34
C LYS A 345 -11.22 20.99 -9.47
N LEU A 346 -10.63 21.93 -10.21
CA LEU A 346 -9.19 22.14 -10.32
C LEU A 346 -8.81 23.49 -9.71
N ALA A 347 -7.64 23.54 -9.08
CA ALA A 347 -7.01 24.76 -8.59
C ALA A 347 -5.54 24.81 -9.02
N ARG A 348 -4.99 26.03 -9.12
CA ARG A 348 -3.55 26.28 -9.33
C ARG A 348 -2.95 26.87 -8.07
N LEU A 349 -1.83 26.30 -7.64
CA LEU A 349 -1.17 26.64 -6.39
C LEU A 349 0.32 26.82 -6.62
N LEU A 350 0.95 27.66 -5.80
CA LEU A 350 2.39 27.75 -5.74
C LEU A 350 2.92 26.82 -4.65
N VAL A 351 3.89 26.00 -5.03
CA VAL A 351 4.69 25.22 -4.09
C VAL A 351 6.05 25.91 -3.98
N VAL A 352 6.40 26.28 -2.76
CA VAL A 352 7.71 26.89 -2.46
C VAL A 352 8.65 25.80 -1.98
N ILE A 353 9.76 25.64 -2.70
CA ILE A 353 10.82 24.69 -2.34
C ILE A 353 11.98 25.48 -1.78
N THR A 354 12.20 25.35 -0.46
CA THR A 354 13.24 26.10 0.26
C THR A 354 14.62 25.82 -0.33
N GLU A 355 15.60 26.72 -0.14
CA GLU A 355 16.98 26.44 -0.60
C GLU A 355 17.58 25.22 0.13
N GLU A 356 17.20 25.00 1.39
CA GLU A 356 17.60 23.81 2.15
C GLU A 356 17.06 22.53 1.50
N ASP A 357 15.77 22.47 1.19
CA ASP A 357 15.16 21.33 0.48
C ASP A 357 15.78 21.14 -0.91
N ARG A 358 16.04 22.23 -1.64
CA ARG A 358 16.71 22.14 -2.94
C ARG A 358 18.13 21.62 -2.83
N GLN A 359 18.88 22.01 -1.80
CA GLN A 359 20.23 21.49 -1.56
C GLN A 359 20.19 20.01 -1.21
N TYR A 360 19.26 19.60 -0.35
CA TYR A 360 19.01 18.19 -0.02
C TYR A 360 18.66 17.37 -1.28
N LEU A 361 17.70 17.84 -2.07
CA LEU A 361 17.26 17.17 -3.29
C LEU A 361 18.37 17.09 -4.34
N ARG A 362 19.14 18.16 -4.57
CA ARG A 362 20.28 18.14 -5.51
C ARG A 362 21.32 17.08 -5.13
N GLY A 363 21.58 16.91 -3.84
CA GLY A 363 22.48 15.86 -3.35
C GLY A 363 21.90 14.46 -3.59
N LYS A 364 20.64 14.24 -3.23
CA LYS A 364 19.99 12.92 -3.35
C LYS A 364 19.72 12.48 -4.77
N LEU A 365 19.24 13.40 -5.61
CA LEU A 365 18.87 13.13 -7.00
C LEU A 365 20.06 12.78 -7.90
N TYR A 366 21.30 12.95 -7.42
CA TYR A 366 22.47 12.41 -8.10
C TYR A 366 22.55 10.88 -8.00
N GLU A 367 22.12 10.31 -6.88
CA GLU A 367 22.32 8.90 -6.55
C GLU A 367 21.07 8.07 -6.84
N SER A 368 19.91 8.53 -6.37
CA SER A 368 18.65 7.78 -6.37
C SER A 368 17.44 8.68 -6.63
N ASP A 369 16.29 8.03 -6.84
CA ASP A 369 14.99 8.70 -6.71
C ASP A 369 14.77 9.14 -5.26
N THR A 370 13.93 10.13 -5.05
CA THR A 370 13.58 10.63 -3.72
C THR A 370 12.19 11.25 -3.76
N THR A 371 11.72 11.70 -2.61
CA THR A 371 10.44 12.37 -2.45
C THR A 371 10.66 13.72 -1.79
N LEU A 372 9.93 14.73 -2.27
CA LEU A 372 9.78 16.02 -1.61
C LEU A 372 8.45 16.05 -0.86
N GLU A 373 8.52 16.41 0.42
CA GLU A 373 7.36 16.74 1.23
C GLU A 373 7.46 18.23 1.56
N THR A 374 6.48 19.04 1.13
CA THR A 374 6.51 20.49 1.33
C THR A 374 5.10 21.05 1.46
N ASP A 375 4.99 22.30 1.88
CA ASP A 375 3.72 22.94 2.18
C ASP A 375 3.14 23.68 0.95
N PHE A 376 1.81 23.69 0.84
CA PHE A 376 1.09 24.62 -0.02
C PHE A 376 1.02 25.98 0.65
N ILE A 377 1.28 27.02 -0.13
CA ILE A 377 1.18 28.41 0.31
C ILE A 377 0.10 29.10 -0.52
N SER A 378 -0.86 29.72 0.18
CA SER A 378 -1.87 30.59 -0.44
C SER A 378 -1.21 31.77 -1.17
N PRO A 379 -1.93 32.42 -2.11
CA PRO A 379 -1.46 33.66 -2.72
C PRO A 379 -1.07 34.76 -1.72
N ASP A 380 -1.73 34.78 -0.56
CA ASP A 380 -1.49 35.75 0.53
C ASP A 380 -0.32 35.37 1.45
N GLY A 381 0.37 34.25 1.19
CA GLY A 381 1.56 33.82 1.92
C GLY A 381 1.27 32.96 3.16
N PHE A 382 0.01 32.64 3.44
CA PHE A 382 -0.38 31.74 4.54
C PHE A 382 -0.30 30.27 4.14
N TRP A 383 -0.02 29.42 5.11
CA TRP A 383 -0.06 27.96 4.95
C TRP A 383 -1.47 27.49 4.62
N SER A 384 -1.60 26.67 3.57
CA SER A 384 -2.90 26.13 3.14
C SER A 384 -2.94 24.62 3.17
N GLY A 385 -1.82 23.92 3.35
CA GLY A 385 -1.80 22.47 3.33
C GLY A 385 -0.43 21.89 3.04
N ARG A 386 -0.39 20.63 2.65
CA ARG A 386 0.83 19.89 2.33
C ARG A 386 0.70 19.04 1.08
N ILE A 387 1.82 18.87 0.40
CA ILE A 387 1.96 18.00 -0.75
C ILE A 387 3.19 17.11 -0.62
N THR A 388 3.04 15.88 -1.10
CA THR A 388 4.12 14.95 -1.34
C THR A 388 4.27 14.72 -2.84
N MET A 389 5.48 14.86 -3.37
CA MET A 389 5.79 14.63 -4.78
C MET A 389 7.07 13.78 -4.94
N PRO A 390 7.05 12.75 -5.79
CA PRO A 390 8.25 12.02 -6.17
C PRO A 390 9.09 12.85 -7.14
N PHE A 391 10.40 12.69 -7.04
CA PHE A 391 11.39 13.20 -7.98
C PHE A 391 12.29 12.04 -8.43
N GLU A 392 12.46 11.91 -9.74
CA GLU A 392 13.34 10.88 -10.31
C GLU A 392 14.79 11.35 -10.35
N LYS A 393 15.73 10.42 -10.13
CA LYS A 393 17.18 10.67 -10.20
C LYS A 393 17.56 11.56 -11.38
N GLY A 394 18.16 12.72 -11.17
CA GLY A 394 18.60 13.64 -12.23
C GLY A 394 17.52 14.61 -12.76
N GLU A 395 16.32 14.62 -12.16
CA GLU A 395 15.32 15.65 -12.41
C GLU A 395 15.78 17.02 -11.86
N HIS A 396 15.40 18.10 -12.55
CA HIS A 396 15.70 19.45 -12.10
C HIS A 396 14.67 19.93 -11.07
N VAL A 397 15.14 20.49 -9.96
CA VAL A 397 14.28 21.02 -8.90
C VAL A 397 14.15 22.54 -9.02
N PRO A 398 13.00 23.06 -9.46
CA PRO A 398 12.76 24.50 -9.54
C PRO A 398 12.67 25.14 -8.13
N SER A 399 12.91 26.45 -8.01
CA SER A 399 12.78 27.19 -6.73
C SER A 399 11.35 27.44 -6.31
N THR A 400 10.49 27.73 -7.29
CA THR A 400 9.04 27.89 -7.11
C THR A 400 8.40 27.17 -8.27
N HIS A 401 7.38 26.37 -7.96
CA HIS A 401 6.71 25.56 -8.97
C HIS A 401 5.20 25.77 -8.85
N GLU A 402 4.59 26.25 -9.93
CA GLU A 402 3.13 26.22 -10.04
C GLU A 402 2.69 24.78 -10.30
N VAL A 403 1.75 24.31 -9.49
CA VAL A 403 1.15 22.97 -9.61
C VAL A 403 -0.33 23.09 -9.88
N GLU A 404 -0.84 22.20 -10.72
CA GLU A 404 -2.27 21.96 -10.87
C GLU A 404 -2.68 20.85 -9.94
N VAL A 405 -3.74 21.07 -9.17
CA VAL A 405 -4.32 20.08 -8.27
C VAL A 405 -5.80 19.92 -8.55
N ILE A 406 -6.30 18.69 -8.47
CA ILE A 406 -7.73 18.38 -8.56
C ILE A 406 -8.25 17.89 -7.21
N ALA A 407 -9.42 18.36 -6.79
CA ALA A 407 -10.06 17.90 -5.56
C ALA A 407 -10.72 16.54 -5.79
N MET A 408 -10.32 15.54 -5.02
CA MET A 408 -10.89 14.19 -5.09
C MET A 408 -11.99 14.00 -4.05
N SER A 409 -11.69 14.35 -2.80
CA SER A 409 -12.56 14.08 -1.66
C SER A 409 -12.30 15.05 -0.52
N GLU A 410 -13.32 15.27 0.29
CA GLU A 410 -13.22 15.93 1.60
C GLU A 410 -12.95 14.86 2.66
N GLY A 411 -12.15 15.21 3.67
CA GLY A 411 -11.76 14.37 4.78
C GLY A 411 -12.00 15.10 6.10
N VAL A 412 -12.53 14.40 7.08
CA VAL A 412 -12.66 14.87 8.47
C VAL A 412 -11.76 13.99 9.33
N LEU A 413 -10.67 14.55 9.83
CA LEU A 413 -9.70 13.84 10.67
C LEU A 413 -9.96 14.10 12.15
N ASP A 414 -10.16 13.05 12.93
CA ASP A 414 -10.15 13.11 14.39
C ASP A 414 -8.70 13.19 14.90
N LEU A 415 -8.32 14.37 15.40
CA LEU A 415 -7.00 14.66 15.95
C LEU A 415 -6.82 14.12 17.37
N LYS A 416 -7.85 13.59 18.04
CA LYS A 416 -7.75 12.97 19.37
C LYS A 416 -7.76 11.44 19.32
N ALA A 417 -8.04 10.86 18.17
CA ALA A 417 -8.06 9.42 18.01
C ALA A 417 -6.74 8.76 18.48
N PRO A 418 -6.81 7.61 19.18
CA PRO A 418 -5.63 6.92 19.73
C PRO A 418 -4.76 6.26 18.66
N PHE A 419 -5.21 6.24 17.40
CA PHE A 419 -4.48 5.66 16.28
C PHE A 419 -3.34 6.55 15.80
N ARG A 420 -2.36 5.94 15.13
CA ARG A 420 -1.34 6.72 14.41
C ARG A 420 -2.04 7.53 13.32
N ILE A 421 -1.96 8.84 13.44
CA ILE A 421 -2.33 9.75 12.36
C ILE A 421 -1.49 9.42 11.12
N PRO A 422 -2.07 9.41 9.91
CA PRO A 422 -1.32 9.28 8.67
C PRO A 422 -0.13 10.23 8.60
N HIS A 423 0.98 9.79 8.03
CA HIS A 423 2.22 10.53 7.90
C HIS A 423 2.00 11.93 7.30
N MET A 424 1.21 12.03 6.22
CA MET A 424 0.88 13.31 5.58
C MET A 424 0.28 14.32 6.58
N LEU A 425 -0.56 13.82 7.50
CA LEU A 425 -1.32 14.61 8.46
C LEU A 425 -0.60 14.74 9.81
N ARG A 426 0.50 14.00 10.03
CA ARG A 426 1.22 13.96 11.32
C ARG A 426 1.74 15.32 11.75
N LYS A 427 2.37 16.07 10.84
CA LYS A 427 2.92 17.38 11.20
C LYS A 427 1.84 18.47 11.35
N ILE A 428 0.57 18.17 11.10
CA ILE A 428 -0.52 19.11 11.38
C ILE A 428 -0.63 19.32 12.90
N ARG A 429 -0.46 18.26 13.71
CA ARG A 429 -0.40 18.38 15.18
C ARG A 429 0.81 19.17 15.69
N GLU A 430 1.86 19.30 14.90
CA GLU A 430 3.06 20.06 15.27
C GLU A 430 2.87 21.57 15.07
N ARG A 431 1.75 21.98 14.44
CA ARG A 431 1.45 23.38 14.16
C ARG A 431 0.67 24.02 15.32
N PRO A 432 1.10 25.21 15.81
CA PRO A 432 0.43 25.91 16.90
C PRO A 432 -1.06 26.19 16.63
N GLU A 433 -1.44 26.38 15.37
CA GLU A 433 -2.83 26.66 14.95
C GLU A 433 -3.79 25.50 15.24
N PHE A 434 -3.27 24.28 15.41
CA PHE A 434 -4.06 23.06 15.65
C PHE A 434 -3.72 22.36 16.98
N GLU A 435 -2.99 23.04 17.88
CA GLU A 435 -2.58 22.45 19.17
C GLU A 435 -3.78 22.00 20.02
N ASP A 436 -4.85 22.81 20.04
CA ASP A 436 -6.09 22.55 20.77
C ASP A 436 -7.23 22.01 19.88
N ALA A 437 -6.96 21.66 18.62
CA ALA A 437 -7.99 21.23 17.68
C ALA A 437 -8.34 19.75 17.84
N ASP A 438 -9.63 19.46 17.92
CA ASP A 438 -10.16 18.09 18.00
C ASP A 438 -10.32 17.46 16.62
N ILE A 439 -10.61 18.29 15.62
CA ILE A 439 -10.94 17.88 14.27
C ILE A 439 -10.13 18.73 13.29
N TYR A 440 -9.69 18.11 12.20
CA TYR A 440 -9.10 18.80 11.06
C TYR A 440 -9.83 18.44 9.77
N ASP A 441 -10.44 19.45 9.15
CA ASP A 441 -11.11 19.34 7.85
C ASP A 441 -10.09 19.55 6.72
N VAL A 442 -10.02 18.57 5.83
CA VAL A 442 -9.06 18.53 4.72
C VAL A 442 -9.74 18.26 3.39
N VAL A 443 -9.29 18.90 2.33
CA VAL A 443 -9.57 18.53 0.95
C VAL A 443 -8.37 17.72 0.45
N ASN A 444 -8.57 16.43 0.22
CA ASN A 444 -7.57 15.57 -0.39
C ASN A 444 -7.50 15.89 -1.89
N VAL A 445 -6.31 16.30 -2.33
CA VAL A 445 -6.07 16.75 -3.69
C VAL A 445 -5.03 15.88 -4.39
N LEU A 446 -5.24 15.65 -5.69
CA LEU A 446 -4.26 15.00 -6.54
C LEU A 446 -3.48 16.06 -7.29
N CYS A 447 -2.16 16.10 -7.12
CA CYS A 447 -1.29 16.91 -7.97
C CYS A 447 -1.15 16.21 -9.32
N ILE A 448 -1.39 16.93 -10.41
CA ILE A 448 -1.39 16.39 -11.76
C ILE A 448 -0.29 17.03 -12.61
N GLY A 449 0.25 16.24 -13.54
CA GLY A 449 1.02 16.74 -14.68
C GLY A 449 0.21 16.59 -15.96
N ARG A 450 0.57 17.33 -17.01
CA ARG A 450 -0.08 17.25 -18.33
C ARG A 450 0.78 16.48 -19.32
N CYS A 451 0.14 15.62 -20.08
CA CYS A 451 0.73 14.93 -21.23
C CYS A 451 0.58 15.77 -22.50
N GLU A 452 1.44 15.55 -23.49
CA GLU A 452 1.36 16.28 -24.78
C GLU A 452 0.05 16.02 -25.54
N ASN A 453 -0.58 14.87 -25.32
CA ASN A 453 -1.85 14.48 -25.94
C ASN A 453 -3.10 15.02 -25.19
N GLY A 454 -2.91 15.86 -24.17
CA GLY A 454 -4.00 16.49 -23.41
C GLY A 454 -4.54 15.66 -22.23
N MET A 455 -4.08 14.41 -22.05
CA MET A 455 -4.34 13.66 -20.82
C MET A 455 -3.56 14.25 -19.64
N VAL A 456 -3.95 13.87 -18.42
CA VAL A 456 -3.24 14.25 -17.21
C VAL A 456 -2.78 13.02 -16.44
N TYR A 457 -1.62 13.08 -15.81
CA TYR A 457 -1.07 11.97 -15.03
C TYR A 457 -0.92 12.37 -13.57
N ARG A 458 -0.97 11.39 -12.67
CA ARG A 458 -0.72 11.60 -11.25
C ARG A 458 0.75 12.00 -11.05
N ARG A 459 0.95 13.16 -10.43
CA ARG A 459 2.27 13.64 -10.01
C ARG A 459 2.50 13.54 -8.50
N GLY A 460 1.45 13.63 -7.68
CA GLY A 460 1.61 13.55 -6.23
C GLY A 460 0.28 13.59 -5.50
N LEU A 461 0.33 13.48 -4.17
CA LEU A 461 -0.83 13.58 -3.29
C LEU A 461 -0.65 14.76 -2.34
N GLY A 462 -1.73 15.48 -2.06
CA GLY A 462 -1.73 16.52 -1.06
C GLY A 462 -3.02 16.59 -0.26
N GLY A 463 -2.97 17.35 0.83
CA GLY A 463 -4.10 17.70 1.67
C GLY A 463 -4.07 19.21 1.91
N ILE A 464 -5.16 19.89 1.55
CA ILE A 464 -5.34 21.33 1.76
C ILE A 464 -6.38 21.50 2.86
N SER A 465 -6.19 22.43 3.80
CA SER A 465 -7.22 22.72 4.80
C SER A 465 -8.51 23.12 4.08
N LYS A 466 -9.66 22.73 4.61
CA LYS A 466 -10.95 23.05 3.96
C LYS A 466 -11.12 24.56 3.77
N GLN A 467 -10.80 25.35 4.78
CA GLN A 467 -10.80 26.81 4.69
C GLN A 467 -9.85 27.29 3.57
N GLY A 468 -8.62 26.77 3.55
CA GLY A 468 -7.64 27.14 2.53
C GLY A 468 -8.11 26.80 1.11
N TRP A 469 -8.86 25.71 0.93
CA TRP A 469 -9.45 25.34 -0.36
C TRP A 469 -10.59 26.28 -0.78
N GLU A 470 -11.46 26.67 0.16
CA GLU A 470 -12.59 27.57 -0.10
C GLU A 470 -12.14 28.98 -0.51
N GLU A 471 -10.93 29.39 -0.12
CA GLU A 471 -10.30 30.66 -0.51
C GLU A 471 -9.65 30.61 -1.92
N LEU A 472 -9.47 29.42 -2.50
CA LEU A 472 -8.85 29.29 -3.82
C LEU A 472 -9.82 29.58 -4.97
N VAL A 473 -9.29 30.19 -6.02
CA VAL A 473 -9.96 30.23 -7.31
C VAL A 473 -9.96 28.81 -7.88
N THR A 474 -11.17 28.26 -8.05
CA THR A 474 -11.39 26.92 -8.59
C THR A 474 -12.13 26.97 -9.92
N GLU A 475 -11.83 26.02 -10.79
CA GLU A 475 -12.50 25.84 -12.08
C GLU A 475 -13.10 24.43 -12.18
N ASP A 476 -14.32 24.32 -12.69
CA ASP A 476 -14.95 23.04 -12.99
C ASP A 476 -14.35 22.47 -14.27
N VAL A 477 -13.84 21.25 -14.20
CA VAL A 477 -13.12 20.60 -15.29
C VAL A 477 -13.59 19.18 -15.53
N GLU A 478 -13.51 18.75 -16.78
CA GLU A 478 -13.52 17.35 -17.19
C GLU A 478 -12.11 16.99 -17.68
N LEU A 479 -11.48 15.98 -17.08
CA LEU A 479 -10.12 15.55 -17.42
C LEU A 479 -10.07 14.05 -17.64
N LEU A 480 -9.20 13.62 -18.55
CA LEU A 480 -8.86 12.20 -18.72
C LEU A 480 -7.55 11.93 -17.99
N LEU A 481 -7.64 11.19 -16.87
CA LEU A 481 -6.48 10.73 -16.12
C LEU A 481 -5.92 9.49 -16.79
N THR A 482 -4.63 9.54 -17.11
CA THR A 482 -3.93 8.37 -17.61
C THR A 482 -3.53 7.45 -16.50
#